data_AF-A0A1G5H262-F1
#
_entry.id   AF-A0A1G5H262-F1
#
_cell.length_a   1.000
_cell.length_b   1.000
_cell.length_c   1.000
_cell.angle_alpha   90.00
_cell.angle_beta   90.00
_cell.angle_gamma   90.00
#
_symmetry.space_group_name_H-M   'P 1'
#
loop_
_entity.id
_entity.type
_entity.pdbx_description
1 polymer ?
#
loop_
_entity_poly.entity_id
_entity_poly.type
_entity_poly.pdbx_seq_one_letter_code
_entity_poly.pdbx_strand_id
1 'polypeptide(L)'
;MNWFQEKLYEHHKQMLSMDSVLYHWRTEFQDVLIFENATFGKVLVLDGILQLTERDNHIYHEMIAHVPLMAHGSARDVLIIGGGDGGTLKEVLKHPVERATLVEIDGEVIDLSRRFLPDVSSGAFDDPRANVLVMDGTRYIAETEDRFDVIIIDSTDPMGPGEPLFTADFYKACRRRLRPGGMIVVQSGAPFFQPGELEMVCQRLSGSFPGVRPYLAPVPTYAGGMLALVAAAESRDALRPPIDALRERFGVLQGRTRYYSPEVHRAAFALAPSYEPFSLREDPVATRFLKTGS
;
A
#
# COMPACT_ATOMS: atom_id res chain seq x y z
N MET A 1 -8.46 11.89 -29.86
CA MET A 1 -8.54 11.43 -28.46
C MET A 1 -7.27 10.63 -28.21
N ASN A 2 -6.41 11.11 -27.32
CA ASN A 2 -5.16 10.41 -26.98
C ASN A 2 -5.46 9.37 -25.91
N TRP A 3 -4.74 8.26 -25.91
CA TRP A 3 -4.93 7.16 -24.95
C TRP A 3 -3.62 6.86 -24.24
N PHE A 4 -3.69 6.73 -22.92
CA PHE A 4 -2.66 6.10 -22.14
C PHE A 4 -2.86 4.58 -22.20
N GLN A 5 -1.77 3.83 -22.40
CA GLN A 5 -1.76 2.37 -22.35
C GLN A 5 -0.77 1.93 -21.28
N GLU A 6 -1.27 1.24 -20.27
CA GLU A 6 -0.46 0.72 -19.17
C GLU A 6 0.50 -0.38 -19.65
N LYS A 7 1.73 -0.36 -19.12
CA LYS A 7 2.82 -1.21 -19.63
C LYS A 7 3.18 -2.40 -18.74
N LEU A 8 2.62 -2.50 -17.53
CA LEU A 8 3.03 -3.47 -16.51
C LEU A 8 2.97 -4.93 -16.98
N TYR A 9 1.89 -5.35 -17.65
CA TYR A 9 1.70 -6.75 -18.06
C TYR A 9 1.97 -6.94 -19.54
N GLU A 10 2.77 -7.95 -19.90
CA GLU A 10 3.19 -8.21 -21.28
C GLU A 10 2.00 -8.50 -22.21
N HIS A 11 1.09 -9.38 -21.77
CA HIS A 11 0.01 -9.94 -22.59
C HIS A 11 -1.39 -9.38 -22.26
N HIS A 12 -1.49 -8.41 -21.35
CA HIS A 12 -2.74 -7.74 -21.01
C HIS A 12 -2.51 -6.23 -20.95
N LYS A 13 -3.37 -5.44 -21.60
CA LYS A 13 -3.25 -3.98 -21.61
C LYS A 13 -4.54 -3.35 -21.13
N GLN A 14 -4.41 -2.40 -20.21
CA GLN A 14 -5.47 -1.48 -19.81
C GLN A 14 -5.20 -0.12 -20.44
N MET A 15 -6.26 0.55 -20.90
CA MET A 15 -6.15 1.86 -21.53
C MET A 15 -7.13 2.85 -20.92
N LEU A 16 -6.67 4.08 -20.70
CA LEU A 16 -7.49 5.20 -20.25
C LEU A 16 -7.38 6.32 -21.28
N SER A 17 -8.52 6.90 -21.65
CA SER A 17 -8.51 8.10 -22.50
C SER A 17 -7.90 9.27 -21.74
N MET A 18 -7.09 10.06 -22.43
CA MET A 18 -6.50 11.29 -21.92
C MET A 18 -7.21 12.47 -22.57
N ASP A 19 -7.95 13.23 -21.76
CA ASP A 19 -8.63 14.44 -22.23
C ASP A 19 -7.64 15.60 -22.33
N SER A 20 -6.75 15.73 -21.34
CA SER A 20 -5.66 16.70 -21.32
C SER A 20 -4.44 16.11 -20.59
N VAL A 21 -3.22 16.41 -21.06
CA VAL A 21 -1.99 16.08 -20.34
C VAL A 21 -1.61 17.31 -19.51
N LEU A 22 -1.54 17.15 -18.19
CA LEU A 22 -1.21 18.23 -17.25
C LEU A 22 0.29 18.32 -17.01
N TYR A 23 0.97 17.19 -17.01
CA TYR A 23 2.41 17.08 -16.80
C TYR A 23 2.96 15.81 -17.46
N HIS A 24 4.12 15.91 -18.11
CA HIS A 24 4.88 14.74 -18.55
C HIS A 24 6.38 15.08 -18.55
N TRP A 25 7.14 14.48 -17.63
CA TRP A 25 8.58 14.70 -17.51
C TRP A 25 9.23 13.50 -16.80
N ARG A 26 10.54 13.31 -17.01
CA ARG A 26 11.33 12.28 -16.33
C ARG A 26 12.15 12.91 -15.21
N THR A 27 11.93 12.48 -13.98
CA THR A 27 12.72 12.86 -12.79
C THR A 27 14.08 12.13 -12.79
N GLU A 28 14.89 12.33 -11.75
CA GLU A 28 16.10 11.50 -11.55
C GLU A 28 15.75 10.00 -11.42
N PHE A 29 14.56 9.68 -10.94
CA PHE A 29 14.16 8.31 -10.61
C PHE A 29 13.28 7.66 -11.67
N GLN A 30 12.30 8.38 -12.23
CA GLN A 30 11.21 7.77 -13.02
C GLN A 30 10.54 8.73 -14.02
N ASP A 31 9.85 8.19 -15.03
CA ASP A 31 8.95 8.95 -15.91
C ASP A 31 7.64 9.25 -15.18
N VAL A 32 7.23 10.51 -15.12
CA VAL A 32 5.99 10.95 -14.46
C VAL A 32 5.04 11.53 -15.49
N LEU A 33 3.84 10.96 -15.56
CA LEU A 33 2.74 11.45 -16.41
C LEU A 33 1.52 11.72 -15.53
N ILE A 34 0.96 12.92 -15.66
CA ILE A 34 -0.30 13.33 -15.03
C ILE A 34 -1.24 13.83 -16.11
N PHE A 35 -2.43 13.26 -16.18
CA PHE A 35 -3.44 13.61 -17.18
C PHE A 35 -4.85 13.60 -16.60
N GLU A 36 -5.79 14.24 -17.28
CA GLU A 36 -7.21 14.24 -16.94
C GLU A 36 -7.98 13.17 -17.72
N ASN A 37 -8.88 12.50 -17.02
CA ASN A 37 -9.83 11.54 -17.56
C ASN A 37 -11.25 11.90 -17.13
N ALA A 38 -12.18 11.96 -18.07
CA ALA A 38 -13.59 12.30 -17.84
C ALA A 38 -14.31 11.46 -16.77
N THR A 39 -13.90 10.22 -16.56
CA THR A 39 -14.53 9.30 -15.59
C THR A 39 -13.80 9.31 -14.26
N PHE A 40 -12.47 9.24 -14.27
CA PHE A 40 -11.65 8.98 -13.08
C PHE A 40 -11.00 10.23 -12.47
N GLY A 41 -11.17 11.40 -13.11
CA GLY A 41 -10.51 12.64 -12.71
C GLY A 41 -9.04 12.64 -13.15
N LYS A 42 -8.18 13.22 -12.34
CA LYS A 42 -6.73 13.21 -12.59
C LYS A 42 -6.14 11.84 -12.28
N VAL A 43 -5.18 11.45 -13.12
CA VAL A 43 -4.50 10.16 -13.06
C VAL A 43 -3.01 10.40 -12.92
N LEU A 44 -2.37 9.72 -11.97
CA LEU A 44 -0.92 9.67 -11.83
C LEU A 44 -0.40 8.37 -12.43
N VAL A 45 0.62 8.49 -13.26
CA VAL A 45 1.33 7.38 -13.87
C VAL A 45 2.82 7.56 -13.60
N LEU A 46 3.47 6.50 -13.14
CA LEU A 46 4.92 6.42 -12.93
C LEU A 46 5.49 5.27 -13.78
N ASP A 47 6.51 5.55 -14.58
CA ASP A 47 7.15 4.61 -15.52
C ASP A 47 6.15 3.82 -16.40
N GLY A 48 5.03 4.46 -16.77
CA GLY A 48 3.98 3.86 -17.59
C GLY A 48 3.05 2.89 -16.87
N ILE A 49 3.03 2.92 -15.54
CA ILE A 49 2.16 2.14 -14.65
C ILE A 49 1.22 3.12 -13.92
N LEU A 50 -0.08 2.83 -13.92
CA LEU A 50 -1.07 3.66 -13.21
C LEU A 50 -0.86 3.50 -11.71
N GLN A 51 -0.63 4.62 -11.02
CA GLN A 51 -0.44 4.63 -9.57
C GLN A 51 -1.73 4.94 -8.82
N LEU A 52 -2.48 5.95 -9.28
CA LEU A 52 -3.76 6.30 -8.67
C LEU A 52 -4.66 7.09 -9.63
N THR A 53 -5.94 7.17 -9.27
CA THR A 53 -6.88 8.15 -9.81
C THR A 53 -7.59 8.91 -8.69
N GLU A 54 -8.01 10.15 -8.94
CA GLU A 54 -8.78 10.94 -7.96
C GLU A 54 -10.07 10.24 -7.51
N ARG A 55 -10.72 9.48 -8.39
CA ARG A 55 -12.04 8.90 -8.10
C ARG A 55 -11.98 7.70 -7.15
N ASP A 56 -10.97 6.83 -7.28
CA ASP A 56 -10.93 5.53 -6.60
C ASP A 56 -9.73 5.29 -5.67
N ASN A 57 -8.75 6.19 -5.61
CA ASN A 57 -7.59 6.07 -4.71
C ASN A 57 -7.95 5.82 -3.24
N HIS A 58 -9.11 6.34 -2.79
CA HIS A 58 -9.58 6.15 -1.41
C HIS A 58 -9.72 4.68 -1.02
N ILE A 59 -10.02 3.77 -1.97
CA ILE A 59 -10.13 2.33 -1.68
C ILE A 59 -8.77 1.78 -1.25
N TYR A 60 -7.72 2.09 -2.02
CA TYR A 60 -6.35 1.67 -1.71
C TYR A 60 -5.86 2.29 -0.41
N HIS A 61 -5.89 3.64 -0.33
CA HIS A 61 -5.35 4.38 0.80
C HIS A 61 -6.04 4.05 2.12
N GLU A 62 -7.38 3.92 2.13
CA GLU A 62 -8.11 3.55 3.34
C GLU A 62 -7.77 2.12 3.78
N MET A 63 -7.61 1.18 2.84
CA MET A 63 -7.29 -0.21 3.17
C MET A 63 -5.87 -0.37 3.69
N ILE A 64 -4.87 0.20 3.03
CA ILE A 64 -3.47 0.08 3.45
C ILE A 64 -3.21 0.79 4.80
N ALA A 65 -3.88 1.91 5.07
CA ALA A 65 -3.71 2.64 6.32
C ALA A 65 -4.60 2.09 7.46
N HIS A 66 -5.90 1.95 7.25
CA HIS A 66 -6.83 1.69 8.36
C HIS A 66 -6.81 0.25 8.85
N VAL A 67 -6.52 -0.73 7.99
CA VAL A 67 -6.43 -2.14 8.43
C VAL A 67 -5.39 -2.33 9.53
N PRO A 68 -4.10 -1.98 9.36
CA PRO A 68 -3.11 -2.15 10.43
C PRO A 68 -3.36 -1.21 11.61
N LEU A 69 -3.81 0.04 11.40
CA LEU A 69 -4.06 0.97 12.50
C LEU A 69 -5.23 0.55 13.39
N MET A 70 -6.31 0.03 12.80
CA MET A 70 -7.45 -0.49 13.55
C MET A 70 -7.15 -1.83 14.22
N ALA A 71 -6.29 -2.66 13.60
CA ALA A 71 -5.79 -3.87 14.21
C ALA A 71 -4.93 -3.58 15.45
N HIS A 72 -3.99 -2.63 15.34
CA HIS A 72 -3.16 -2.15 16.45
C HIS A 72 -4.00 -1.48 17.55
N GLY A 73 -4.92 -0.60 17.18
CA GLY A 73 -5.92 0.02 18.06
C GLY A 73 -5.45 1.21 18.90
N SER A 74 -4.14 1.44 19.01
CA SER A 74 -3.56 2.54 19.80
C SER A 74 -2.23 3.07 19.25
N ALA A 75 -2.04 3.02 17.93
CA ALA A 75 -0.80 3.48 17.29
C ALA A 75 -0.60 4.99 17.48
N ARG A 76 0.62 5.39 17.87
CA ARG A 76 1.05 6.78 18.09
C ARG A 76 2.10 7.22 17.09
N ASP A 77 3.05 6.34 16.77
CA ASP A 77 4.10 6.60 15.78
C ASP A 77 3.93 5.68 14.57
N VAL A 78 3.73 6.29 13.40
CA VAL A 78 3.56 5.58 12.13
C VAL A 78 4.66 6.00 11.16
N LEU A 79 5.26 5.02 10.49
CA LEU A 79 6.19 5.25 9.39
C LEU A 79 5.53 4.81 8.08
N ILE A 80 5.62 5.66 7.06
CA ILE A 80 5.22 5.38 5.68
C ILE A 80 6.51 5.46 4.84
N ILE A 81 6.80 4.42 4.07
CA ILE A 81 7.90 4.39 3.11
C ILE A 81 7.29 4.33 1.72
N GLY A 82 7.63 5.32 0.89
CA GLY A 82 6.91 5.66 -0.34
C GLY A 82 5.71 6.58 -0.04
N GLY A 83 4.62 6.41 -0.80
CA GLY A 83 3.38 7.16 -0.64
C GLY A 83 3.52 8.65 -0.95
N GLY A 84 4.43 9.02 -1.86
CA GLY A 84 4.72 10.40 -2.24
C GLY A 84 3.52 11.21 -2.76
N ASP A 85 2.39 10.58 -3.09
CA ASP A 85 1.13 11.25 -3.40
C ASP A 85 0.39 11.81 -2.16
N GLY A 86 0.72 11.28 -0.98
CA GLY A 86 0.20 11.72 0.32
C GLY A 86 -1.15 11.13 0.70
N GLY A 87 -1.73 10.25 -0.10
CA GLY A 87 -3.01 9.61 0.17
C GLY A 87 -2.96 8.73 1.42
N THR A 88 -1.94 7.89 1.56
CA THR A 88 -1.73 7.09 2.78
C THR A 88 -1.51 7.98 4.01
N LEU A 89 -0.71 9.06 3.88
CA LEU A 89 -0.47 10.00 4.98
C LEU A 89 -1.77 10.66 5.45
N LYS A 90 -2.62 11.10 4.52
CA LYS A 90 -3.96 11.64 4.82
C LYS A 90 -4.78 10.64 5.66
N GLU A 91 -4.79 9.37 5.28
CA GLU A 91 -5.55 8.35 5.98
C GLU A 91 -4.98 8.02 7.37
N VAL A 92 -3.66 7.98 7.51
CA VAL A 92 -2.99 7.81 8.81
C VAL A 92 -3.35 8.97 9.76
N LEU A 93 -3.33 10.22 9.28
CA LEU A 93 -3.61 11.41 10.08
C LEU A 93 -5.07 11.54 10.54
N LYS A 94 -5.99 10.71 10.02
CA LYS A 94 -7.34 10.59 10.58
C LYS A 94 -7.34 9.91 11.95
N HIS A 95 -6.31 9.14 12.28
CA HIS A 95 -6.13 8.52 13.59
C HIS A 95 -5.47 9.49 14.58
N PRO A 96 -5.60 9.26 15.90
CA PRO A 96 -5.02 10.11 16.93
C PRO A 96 -3.53 9.78 17.12
N VAL A 97 -2.80 9.69 16.01
CA VAL A 97 -1.35 9.51 16.01
C VAL A 97 -0.68 10.77 16.56
N GLU A 98 0.47 10.59 17.20
CA GLU A 98 1.32 11.68 17.68
C GLU A 98 2.32 12.09 16.59
N ARG A 99 2.78 11.14 15.77
CA ARG A 99 3.73 11.37 14.67
C ARG A 99 3.47 10.42 13.50
N ALA A 100 3.42 10.98 12.29
CA ALA A 100 3.39 10.24 11.05
C ALA A 100 4.59 10.66 10.19
N THR A 101 5.58 9.78 10.08
CA THR A 101 6.77 10.03 9.25
C THR A 101 6.54 9.44 7.86
N LEU A 102 6.68 10.25 6.81
CA LEU A 102 6.64 9.81 5.42
C LEU A 102 8.04 9.93 4.82
N VAL A 103 8.54 8.85 4.23
CA VAL A 103 9.88 8.77 3.63
C VAL A 103 9.73 8.42 2.16
N GLU A 104 9.94 9.40 1.29
CA GLU A 104 9.82 9.27 -0.16
C GLU A 104 11.20 9.52 -0.78
N ILE A 105 11.61 8.70 -1.75
CA ILE A 105 12.91 8.86 -2.40
C ILE A 105 12.87 10.00 -3.43
N ASP A 106 11.73 10.16 -4.11
CA ASP A 106 11.54 11.14 -5.18
C ASP A 106 10.74 12.37 -4.69
N GLY A 107 11.46 13.39 -4.24
CA GLY A 107 10.86 14.64 -3.76
C GLY A 107 10.00 15.36 -4.82
N GLU A 108 10.27 15.15 -6.11
CA GLU A 108 9.45 15.72 -7.18
C GLU A 108 8.05 15.09 -7.21
N VAL A 109 7.89 13.81 -6.84
CA VAL A 109 6.55 13.18 -6.75
C VAL A 109 5.69 13.87 -5.69
N ILE A 110 6.28 14.27 -4.55
CA ILE A 110 5.58 15.05 -3.52
C ILE A 110 5.15 16.41 -4.08
N ASP A 111 6.07 17.14 -4.71
CA ASP A 111 5.80 18.48 -5.24
C ASP A 111 4.74 18.46 -6.36
N LEU A 112 4.83 17.48 -7.26
CA LEU A 112 3.85 17.27 -8.33
C LEU A 112 2.49 16.87 -7.78
N SER A 113 2.45 16.03 -6.74
CA SER A 113 1.20 15.64 -6.10
C SER A 113 0.54 16.80 -5.37
N ARG A 114 1.31 17.64 -4.67
CA ARG A 114 0.81 18.91 -4.10
C ARG A 114 0.23 19.82 -5.18
N ARG A 115 0.89 19.93 -6.32
CA ARG A 115 0.50 20.86 -7.39
C ARG A 115 -0.70 20.37 -8.20
N PHE A 116 -0.72 19.10 -8.59
CA PHE A 116 -1.67 18.56 -9.55
C PHE A 116 -2.72 17.66 -8.91
N LEU A 117 -2.48 17.10 -7.73
CA LEU A 117 -3.37 16.14 -7.04
C LEU A 117 -3.67 16.57 -5.59
N PRO A 118 -4.02 17.85 -5.33
CA PRO A 118 -4.12 18.38 -3.97
C PRO A 118 -5.17 17.64 -3.12
N ASP A 119 -6.22 17.11 -3.74
CA ASP A 119 -7.29 16.37 -3.05
C ASP A 119 -6.83 14.98 -2.56
N VAL A 120 -5.77 14.41 -3.15
CA VAL A 120 -5.23 13.11 -2.72
C VAL A 120 -4.63 13.23 -1.33
N SER A 121 -3.75 14.20 -1.10
CA SER A 121 -3.19 14.46 0.23
C SER A 121 -4.11 15.30 1.12
N SER A 122 -4.98 16.15 0.55
CA SER A 122 -5.90 17.03 1.29
C SER A 122 -5.20 17.84 2.41
N GLY A 123 -3.99 18.34 2.15
CA GLY A 123 -3.21 19.11 3.11
C GLY A 123 -2.43 18.27 4.14
N ALA A 124 -2.42 16.94 4.02
CA ALA A 124 -1.76 16.03 4.95
C ALA A 124 -0.26 16.29 5.12
N PHE A 125 0.42 16.74 4.07
CA PHE A 125 1.85 17.06 4.13
C PHE A 125 2.18 18.25 5.05
N ASP A 126 1.19 19.11 5.34
CA ASP A 126 1.34 20.32 6.17
C ASP A 126 0.75 20.14 7.58
N ASP A 127 0.23 18.94 7.91
CA ASP A 127 -0.24 18.64 9.27
C ASP A 127 0.94 18.68 10.25
N PRO A 128 0.82 19.32 11.43
CA PRO A 128 1.92 19.44 12.39
C PRO A 128 2.43 18.10 12.94
N ARG A 129 1.67 17.01 12.76
CA ARG A 129 2.06 15.64 13.13
C ARG A 129 2.81 14.92 12.00
N ALA A 130 2.81 15.47 10.79
CA ALA A 130 3.50 14.92 9.64
C ALA A 130 4.98 15.32 9.65
N ASN A 131 5.85 14.34 9.43
CA ASN A 131 7.28 14.53 9.20
C ASN A 131 7.65 13.95 7.83
N VAL A 132 7.72 14.81 6.82
CA VAL A 132 7.96 14.41 5.42
C VAL A 132 9.45 14.52 5.11
N LEU A 133 10.07 13.41 4.72
CA LEU A 133 11.50 13.28 4.46
C LEU A 133 11.73 12.80 3.03
N VAL A 134 12.56 13.54 2.28
CA VAL A 134 13.03 13.11 0.97
C VAL A 134 14.30 12.29 1.15
N MET A 135 14.18 10.97 1.20
CA MET A 135 15.25 10.03 1.52
C MET A 135 14.92 8.61 1.04
N ASP A 136 15.94 7.83 0.70
CA ASP A 136 15.79 6.39 0.46
C ASP A 136 15.27 5.66 1.71
N GLY A 137 14.18 4.91 1.57
CA GLY A 137 13.52 4.20 2.68
C GLY A 137 14.38 3.10 3.32
N THR A 138 15.21 2.40 2.54
CA THR A 138 16.15 1.39 3.07
C THR A 138 17.23 2.04 3.91
N ARG A 139 17.75 3.19 3.45
CA ARG A 139 18.71 4.00 4.17
C ARG A 139 18.11 4.55 5.46
N TYR A 140 16.88 5.08 5.39
CA TYR A 140 16.18 5.58 6.58
C TYR A 140 16.01 4.50 7.65
N ILE A 141 15.54 3.30 7.27
CA ILE A 141 15.38 2.16 8.21
C ILE A 141 16.73 1.73 8.83
N ALA A 142 17.80 1.76 8.04
CA ALA A 142 19.14 1.43 8.50
C ALA A 142 19.65 2.45 9.54
N GLU A 143 19.47 3.74 9.27
CA GLU A 143 20.06 4.84 10.05
C GLU A 143 19.22 5.29 11.25
N THR A 144 17.89 5.26 11.14
CA THR A 144 17.01 5.81 12.19
C THR A 144 17.13 5.03 13.50
N GLU A 145 17.11 5.71 14.65
CA GLU A 145 17.00 5.07 15.96
C GLU A 145 15.56 4.99 16.47
N ASP A 146 14.62 5.64 15.76
CA ASP A 146 13.21 5.65 16.12
C ASP A 146 12.61 4.23 16.13
N ARG A 147 11.47 4.11 16.81
CA ARG A 147 10.62 2.93 16.79
C ARG A 147 9.19 3.33 16.47
N PHE A 148 8.50 2.46 15.75
CA PHE A 148 7.15 2.71 15.23
C PHE A 148 6.18 1.64 15.72
N ASP A 149 4.92 2.03 15.88
CA ASP A 149 3.81 1.13 16.16
C ASP A 149 3.33 0.45 14.87
N VAL A 150 3.31 1.21 13.76
CA VAL A 150 2.96 0.70 12.44
C VAL A 150 3.96 1.21 11.40
N ILE A 151 4.42 0.30 10.54
CA ILE A 151 5.19 0.61 9.33
C ILE A 151 4.34 0.26 8.11
N ILE A 152 4.18 1.21 7.19
CA ILE A 152 3.45 1.05 5.93
C ILE A 152 4.47 1.16 4.79
N ILE A 153 4.55 0.13 3.96
CA ILE A 153 5.36 0.12 2.73
C ILE A 153 4.40 0.36 1.56
N ASP A 154 4.30 1.61 1.15
CA ASP A 154 3.46 2.14 0.09
C ASP A 154 4.32 2.51 -1.12
N SER A 155 4.99 1.50 -1.68
CA SER A 155 5.92 1.66 -2.79
C SER A 155 5.30 1.23 -4.10
N THR A 156 5.93 1.51 -5.24
CA THR A 156 5.58 0.86 -6.50
C THR A 156 5.87 -0.65 -6.46
N ASP A 157 5.46 -1.39 -7.50
CA ASP A 157 5.91 -2.77 -7.75
C ASP A 157 7.45 -2.91 -7.62
N PRO A 158 8.00 -4.11 -7.34
CA PRO A 158 9.43 -4.35 -7.09
C PRO A 158 10.30 -4.21 -8.36
N MET A 159 10.27 -3.03 -8.96
CA MET A 159 11.04 -2.60 -10.12
C MET A 159 11.62 -1.21 -9.84
N GLY A 160 12.77 -0.91 -10.42
CA GLY A 160 13.43 0.39 -10.27
C GLY A 160 13.62 0.77 -8.78
N PRO A 161 13.13 1.94 -8.32
CA PRO A 161 13.33 2.39 -6.94
C PRO A 161 12.61 1.51 -5.90
N GLY A 162 11.60 0.73 -6.29
CA GLY A 162 10.85 -0.14 -5.37
C GLY A 162 11.57 -1.44 -5.00
N GLU A 163 12.42 -1.99 -5.88
CA GLU A 163 13.03 -3.31 -5.71
C GLU A 163 13.70 -3.55 -4.33
N PRO A 164 14.50 -2.61 -3.78
CA PRO A 164 15.17 -2.81 -2.48
C PRO A 164 14.21 -3.00 -1.30
N LEU A 165 12.97 -2.48 -1.40
CA LEU A 165 11.95 -2.49 -0.36
C LEU A 165 11.26 -3.86 -0.20
N PHE A 166 11.51 -4.80 -1.12
CA PHE A 166 10.84 -6.11 -1.08
C PHE A 166 11.71 -7.23 -0.53
N THR A 167 12.93 -6.95 -0.04
CA THR A 167 13.89 -7.98 0.40
C THR A 167 13.61 -8.52 1.82
N ALA A 168 14.03 -9.76 2.10
CA ALA A 168 13.91 -10.34 3.43
C ALA A 168 14.73 -9.56 4.49
N ASP A 169 15.91 -9.06 4.11
CA ASP A 169 16.74 -8.25 4.99
C ASP A 169 16.11 -6.90 5.32
N PHE A 170 15.45 -6.27 4.35
CA PHE A 170 14.68 -5.05 4.59
C PHE A 170 13.52 -5.31 5.56
N TYR A 171 12.70 -6.35 5.35
CA TYR A 171 11.62 -6.70 6.28
C TYR A 171 12.14 -7.04 7.69
N LYS A 172 13.28 -7.71 7.79
CA LYS A 172 13.95 -7.97 9.07
C LYS A 172 14.44 -6.67 9.71
N ALA A 173 14.86 -5.68 8.93
CA ALA A 173 15.23 -4.36 9.42
C ALA A 173 14.02 -3.58 9.93
N CYS A 174 12.92 -3.55 9.18
CA CYS A 174 11.64 -3.00 9.62
C CYS A 174 11.17 -3.64 10.92
N ARG A 175 11.26 -4.97 11.05
CA ARG A 175 10.91 -5.70 12.29
C ARG A 175 11.67 -5.20 13.51
N ARG A 176 12.95 -4.81 13.36
CA ARG A 176 13.78 -4.25 14.46
C ARG A 176 13.37 -2.82 14.83
N ARG A 177 12.72 -2.10 13.91
CA ARG A 177 12.18 -0.75 14.12
C ARG A 177 10.74 -0.74 14.64
N LEU A 178 10.08 -1.89 14.74
CA LEU A 178 8.76 -1.99 15.37
C LEU A 178 8.86 -2.10 16.90
N ARG A 179 7.92 -1.43 17.59
CA ARG A 179 7.67 -1.63 19.03
C ARG A 179 7.00 -2.99 19.28
N PRO A 180 6.99 -3.49 20.52
CA PRO A 180 6.17 -4.66 20.88
C PRO A 180 4.70 -4.45 20.47
N GLY A 181 4.08 -5.47 19.88
CA GLY A 181 2.73 -5.35 19.28
C GLY A 181 2.70 -4.63 17.92
N GLY A 182 3.83 -4.15 17.42
CA GLY A 182 3.89 -3.38 16.17
C GLY A 182 3.59 -4.21 14.92
N MET A 183 3.08 -3.53 13.90
CA MET A 183 2.62 -4.15 12.65
C MET A 183 3.32 -3.55 11.44
N ILE A 184 3.50 -4.38 10.40
CA ILE A 184 3.90 -3.92 9.07
C ILE A 184 2.80 -4.26 8.07
N VAL A 185 2.61 -3.39 7.07
CA VAL A 185 1.82 -3.68 5.88
C VAL A 185 2.64 -3.34 4.64
N VAL A 186 2.49 -4.13 3.58
CA VAL A 186 3.19 -3.97 2.32
C VAL A 186 2.20 -4.14 1.17
N GLN A 187 2.26 -3.28 0.15
CA GLN A 187 1.55 -3.55 -1.10
C GLN A 187 2.18 -4.75 -1.83
N SER A 188 1.38 -5.53 -2.56
CA SER A 188 1.85 -6.77 -3.16
C SER A 188 1.21 -7.09 -4.51
N GLY A 189 1.05 -6.06 -5.35
CA GLY A 189 0.62 -6.18 -6.74
C GLY A 189 -0.79 -6.74 -6.93
N ALA A 190 -1.16 -6.99 -8.19
CA ALA A 190 -2.45 -7.59 -8.54
C ALA A 190 -2.34 -9.12 -8.50
N PRO A 191 -2.95 -9.83 -7.54
CA PRO A 191 -2.64 -11.23 -7.25
C PRO A 191 -3.03 -12.20 -8.37
N PHE A 192 -3.95 -11.80 -9.26
CA PHE A 192 -4.28 -12.58 -10.45
C PHE A 192 -3.15 -12.57 -11.49
N PHE A 193 -2.52 -11.41 -11.69
CA PHE A 193 -1.45 -11.25 -12.68
C PHE A 193 -0.04 -11.49 -12.09
N GLN A 194 0.14 -11.23 -10.80
CA GLN A 194 1.40 -11.33 -10.06
C GLN A 194 1.30 -12.31 -8.86
N PRO A 195 0.81 -13.56 -9.03
CA PRO A 195 0.71 -14.50 -7.90
C PRO A 195 2.06 -14.83 -7.26
N GLY A 196 3.14 -14.79 -8.06
CA GLY A 196 4.50 -14.97 -7.56
C GLY A 196 4.98 -13.84 -6.66
N GLU A 197 4.51 -12.61 -6.87
CA GLU A 197 4.85 -11.47 -6.02
C GLU A 197 4.18 -11.58 -4.66
N LEU A 198 2.89 -11.91 -4.65
CA LEU A 198 2.15 -12.21 -3.43
C LEU A 198 2.81 -13.32 -2.60
N GLU A 199 3.17 -14.43 -3.26
CA GLU A 199 3.90 -15.52 -2.62
C GLU A 199 5.23 -15.06 -2.03
N MET A 200 6.00 -14.28 -2.79
CA MET A 200 7.31 -13.75 -2.39
C MET A 200 7.20 -12.86 -1.15
N VAL A 201 6.26 -11.91 -1.13
CA VAL A 201 6.06 -11.00 0.00
C VAL A 201 5.65 -11.79 1.25
N CYS A 202 4.68 -12.70 1.12
CA CYS A 202 4.25 -13.55 2.24
C CYS A 202 5.39 -14.42 2.79
N GLN A 203 6.18 -15.05 1.92
CA GLN A 203 7.30 -15.89 2.31
C GLN A 203 8.39 -15.08 3.03
N ARG A 204 8.77 -13.92 2.50
CA ARG A 204 9.81 -13.05 3.08
C ARG A 204 9.39 -12.48 4.43
N LEU A 205 8.13 -12.03 4.57
CA LEU A 205 7.60 -11.58 5.86
C LEU A 205 7.55 -12.71 6.89
N SER A 206 7.19 -13.94 6.47
CA SER A 206 7.14 -15.10 7.38
C SER A 206 8.49 -15.45 7.99
N GLY A 207 9.60 -15.07 7.35
CA GLY A 207 10.95 -15.21 7.91
C GLY A 207 11.25 -14.29 9.11
N SER A 208 10.46 -13.22 9.30
CA SER A 208 10.66 -12.22 10.36
C SER A 208 9.46 -12.04 11.30
N PHE A 209 8.27 -12.50 10.88
CA PHE A 209 7.01 -12.30 11.59
C PHE A 209 6.26 -13.63 11.74
N PRO A 210 5.85 -14.03 12.95
CA PRO A 210 5.04 -15.23 13.15
C PRO A 210 3.62 -15.09 12.59
N GLY A 211 3.08 -13.87 12.54
CA GLY A 211 1.78 -13.57 11.97
C GLY A 211 1.91 -12.91 10.61
N VAL A 212 1.46 -13.56 9.54
CA VAL A 212 1.35 -12.96 8.20
C VAL A 212 -0.03 -13.26 7.63
N ARG A 213 -0.72 -12.23 7.12
CA ARG A 213 -2.02 -12.34 6.46
C ARG A 213 -2.10 -11.40 5.24
N PRO A 214 -2.31 -11.96 4.04
CA PRO A 214 -2.75 -11.17 2.91
C PRO A 214 -4.22 -10.81 3.02
N TYR A 215 -4.59 -9.69 2.41
CA TYR A 215 -5.95 -9.22 2.24
C TYR A 215 -6.08 -8.44 0.92
N LEU A 216 -7.31 -8.31 0.44
CA LEU A 216 -7.58 -7.71 -0.88
C LEU A 216 -8.25 -6.34 -0.75
N ALA A 217 -7.86 -5.42 -1.62
CA ALA A 217 -8.53 -4.15 -1.85
C ALA A 217 -9.04 -4.10 -3.31
N PRO A 218 -10.35 -3.93 -3.57
CA PRO A 218 -10.89 -3.91 -4.91
C PRO A 218 -10.79 -2.51 -5.53
N VAL A 219 -9.65 -2.20 -6.13
CA VAL A 219 -9.39 -0.90 -6.78
C VAL A 219 -9.72 -1.00 -8.27
N PRO A 220 -10.79 -0.34 -8.75
CA PRO A 220 -11.27 -0.50 -10.12
C PRO A 220 -10.24 -0.22 -11.22
N THR A 221 -9.36 0.77 -11.04
CA THR A 221 -8.36 1.12 -12.07
C THR A 221 -7.06 0.35 -11.98
N TYR A 222 -6.87 -0.54 -11.00
CA TYR A 222 -5.75 -1.47 -11.03
C TYR A 222 -6.13 -2.69 -11.87
N ALA A 223 -5.16 -3.23 -12.61
CA ALA A 223 -5.43 -4.32 -13.54
C ALA A 223 -6.06 -5.52 -12.81
N GLY A 224 -7.21 -5.98 -13.32
CA GLY A 224 -7.98 -7.07 -12.71
C GLY A 224 -8.86 -6.65 -11.53
N GLY A 225 -8.83 -5.36 -11.16
CA GLY A 225 -9.74 -4.74 -10.20
C GLY A 225 -9.45 -5.08 -8.73
N MET A 226 -8.36 -5.79 -8.43
CA MET A 226 -7.98 -6.19 -7.08
C MET A 226 -6.47 -6.04 -6.88
N LEU A 227 -6.08 -5.43 -5.76
CA LEU A 227 -4.72 -5.41 -5.26
C LEU A 227 -4.62 -6.28 -4.00
N ALA A 228 -3.50 -6.99 -3.86
CA ALA A 228 -3.15 -7.64 -2.62
C ALA A 228 -2.33 -6.71 -1.73
N LEU A 229 -2.66 -6.70 -0.45
CA LEU A 229 -1.89 -6.09 0.63
C LEU A 229 -1.51 -7.21 1.60
N VAL A 230 -0.30 -7.16 2.16
CA VAL A 230 0.17 -8.17 3.11
C VAL A 230 0.51 -7.51 4.43
N ALA A 231 -0.26 -7.85 5.47
CA ALA A 231 0.03 -7.41 6.84
C ALA A 231 0.80 -8.49 7.60
N ALA A 232 1.72 -8.06 8.45
CA ALA A 232 2.45 -8.94 9.35
C ALA A 232 2.59 -8.34 10.77
N ALA A 233 2.55 -9.22 11.77
CA ALA A 233 2.56 -8.88 13.19
C ALA A 233 3.13 -10.04 14.02
N GLU A 234 3.04 -9.95 15.35
CA GLU A 234 3.45 -11.00 16.28
C GLU A 234 2.58 -12.28 16.20
N SER A 235 1.34 -12.17 15.70
CA SER A 235 0.45 -13.31 15.49
C SER A 235 -0.56 -13.03 14.37
N ARG A 236 -1.12 -14.08 13.77
CA ARG A 236 -2.18 -13.95 12.75
C ARG A 236 -3.46 -13.35 13.33
N ASP A 237 -3.73 -13.54 14.63
CA ASP A 237 -4.94 -13.06 15.27
C ASP A 237 -4.87 -11.57 15.61
N ALA A 238 -3.67 -11.04 15.88
CA ALA A 238 -3.44 -9.61 16.07
C ALA A 238 -3.89 -8.78 14.86
N LEU A 239 -3.77 -9.34 13.64
CA LEU A 239 -4.16 -8.71 12.38
C LEU A 239 -5.67 -8.75 12.11
N ARG A 240 -6.44 -9.54 12.88
CA ARG A 240 -7.89 -9.68 12.67
C ARG A 240 -8.63 -9.69 14.01
N PRO A 241 -8.67 -8.57 14.74
CA PRO A 241 -9.36 -8.48 16.02
C PRO A 241 -10.84 -8.91 15.94
N PRO A 242 -11.48 -9.19 17.10
CA PRO A 242 -12.93 -9.34 17.16
C PRO A 242 -13.65 -8.13 16.56
N ILE A 243 -14.77 -8.37 15.87
CA ILE A 243 -15.51 -7.31 15.16
C ILE A 243 -15.97 -6.20 16.11
N ASP A 244 -16.34 -6.51 17.34
CA ASP A 244 -16.81 -5.51 18.31
C ASP A 244 -15.69 -4.55 18.72
N ALA A 245 -14.46 -5.05 18.86
CA ALA A 245 -13.29 -4.21 19.10
C ALA A 245 -13.01 -3.29 17.91
N LEU A 246 -13.15 -3.79 16.67
CA LEU A 246 -13.01 -2.94 15.48
C LEU A 246 -14.10 -1.86 15.41
N ARG A 247 -15.34 -2.19 15.74
CA ARG A 247 -16.46 -1.24 15.75
C ARG A 247 -16.30 -0.15 16.80
N GLU A 248 -15.83 -0.51 18.00
CA GLU A 248 -15.51 0.47 19.04
C GLU A 248 -14.41 1.43 18.57
N ARG A 249 -13.30 0.89 18.08
CA ARG A 249 -12.15 1.68 17.58
C ARG A 249 -12.52 2.56 16.38
N PHE A 250 -13.41 2.09 15.51
CA PHE A 250 -13.85 2.80 14.30
C PHE A 250 -14.48 4.16 14.60
N GLY A 251 -15.02 4.36 15.80
CA GLY A 251 -15.57 5.65 16.24
C GLY A 251 -14.59 6.82 16.08
N VAL A 252 -13.27 6.58 16.15
CA VAL A 252 -12.24 7.61 15.98
C VAL A 252 -12.21 8.24 14.58
N LEU A 253 -12.67 7.50 13.56
CA LEU A 253 -12.71 8.00 12.19
C LEU A 253 -13.91 8.91 11.95
N GLN A 254 -14.93 8.89 12.81
CA GLN A 254 -16.09 9.81 12.76
C GLN A 254 -16.75 9.87 11.36
N GLY A 255 -16.86 8.73 10.68
CA GLY A 255 -17.46 8.64 9.34
C GLY A 255 -16.61 9.25 8.22
N ARG A 256 -15.32 9.51 8.44
CA ARG A 256 -14.38 10.04 7.43
C ARG A 256 -13.83 8.96 6.48
N THR A 257 -14.54 7.85 6.28
CA THR A 257 -14.18 6.79 5.33
C THR A 257 -15.23 6.68 4.23
N ARG A 258 -14.80 6.29 3.03
CA ARG A 258 -15.65 6.06 1.87
C ARG A 258 -15.73 4.57 1.50
N TYR A 259 -14.72 3.79 1.84
CA TYR A 259 -14.63 2.36 1.54
C TYR A 259 -14.47 1.50 2.80
N TYR A 260 -13.54 1.87 3.69
CA TYR A 260 -13.23 1.09 4.88
C TYR A 260 -14.39 1.11 5.89
N SER A 261 -14.71 -0.08 6.41
CA SER A 261 -15.52 -0.30 7.59
C SER A 261 -14.96 -1.51 8.38
N PRO A 262 -15.35 -1.69 9.66
CA PRO A 262 -15.02 -2.90 10.43
C PRO A 262 -15.40 -4.22 9.72
N GLU A 263 -16.53 -4.23 9.02
CA GLU A 263 -17.01 -5.37 8.25
C GLU A 263 -16.15 -5.62 7.01
N VAL A 264 -15.82 -4.56 6.27
CA VAL A 264 -14.90 -4.63 5.11
C VAL A 264 -13.53 -5.13 5.54
N HIS A 265 -12.98 -4.62 6.65
CA HIS A 265 -11.74 -5.12 7.24
C HIS A 265 -11.80 -6.63 7.45
N ARG A 266 -12.85 -7.14 8.12
CA ARG A 266 -12.98 -8.59 8.39
C ARG A 266 -13.16 -9.43 7.13
N ALA A 267 -13.81 -8.87 6.11
CA ALA A 267 -14.07 -9.52 4.83
C ALA A 267 -12.84 -9.53 3.91
N ALA A 268 -12.00 -8.49 3.94
CA ALA A 268 -10.82 -8.37 3.09
C ALA A 268 -9.81 -9.53 3.29
N PHE A 269 -9.77 -10.12 4.49
CA PHE A 269 -8.96 -11.29 4.81
C PHE A 269 -9.58 -12.63 4.37
N ALA A 270 -10.79 -12.64 3.81
CA ALA A 270 -11.44 -13.84 3.28
C ALA A 270 -10.98 -14.05 1.84
N LEU A 271 -9.90 -14.81 1.67
CA LEU A 271 -9.32 -15.10 0.35
C LEU A 271 -10.00 -16.31 -0.28
N ALA A 272 -10.17 -16.25 -1.60
CA ALA A 272 -10.50 -17.46 -2.36
C ALA A 272 -9.29 -18.42 -2.33
N PRO A 273 -9.51 -19.74 -2.40
CA PRO A 273 -8.41 -20.73 -2.38
C PRO A 273 -7.33 -20.52 -3.46
N SER A 274 -7.66 -19.86 -4.57
CA SER A 274 -6.73 -19.51 -5.65
C SER A 274 -5.79 -18.35 -5.30
N TYR A 275 -6.14 -17.52 -4.32
CA TYR A 275 -5.35 -16.38 -3.86
C TYR A 275 -4.63 -16.64 -2.54
N GLU A 276 -4.83 -17.81 -1.92
CA GLU A 276 -4.10 -18.18 -0.70
C GLU A 276 -2.64 -18.55 -1.05
N PRO A 277 -1.65 -17.83 -0.52
CA PRO A 277 -0.24 -18.15 -0.76
C PRO A 277 0.12 -19.52 -0.21
N PHE A 278 0.93 -20.26 -0.97
CA PHE A 278 1.38 -21.61 -0.62
C PHE A 278 2.22 -21.61 0.67
N SER A 279 3.08 -20.61 0.86
CA SER A 279 3.90 -20.46 2.08
C SER A 279 3.08 -20.29 3.37
N LEU A 280 1.80 -19.94 3.27
CA LEU A 280 0.94 -19.71 4.43
C LEU A 280 -0.01 -20.88 4.73
N ARG A 281 -0.08 -21.89 3.85
CA ARG A 281 -0.95 -23.07 4.02
C ARG A 281 -0.39 -24.00 5.10
N GLU A 282 -1.28 -24.54 5.93
CA GLU A 282 -0.92 -25.46 7.01
C GLU A 282 -0.47 -26.85 6.49
N ASP A 283 -0.80 -27.20 5.24
CA ASP A 283 -0.34 -28.42 4.55
C ASP A 283 0.18 -28.10 3.12
N PRO A 284 1.52 -28.01 2.93
CA PRO A 284 2.10 -27.70 1.63
C PRO A 284 1.95 -28.81 0.57
N VAL A 285 1.58 -30.04 0.95
CA VAL A 285 1.72 -31.25 0.11
C VAL A 285 0.51 -31.48 -0.82
N ALA A 286 -0.64 -30.86 -0.56
CA ALA A 286 -1.88 -31.18 -1.29
C ALA A 286 -2.01 -30.54 -2.69
N THR A 287 -1.13 -29.61 -3.11
CA THR A 287 -1.40 -28.82 -4.33
C THR A 287 -0.59 -29.26 -5.55
N ARG A 288 -0.81 -30.49 -6.00
CA ARG A 288 -0.37 -30.97 -7.33
C ARG A 288 -1.35 -30.63 -8.46
N PHE A 289 -2.47 -29.96 -8.16
CA PHE A 289 -3.58 -29.76 -9.10
C PHE A 289 -3.64 -28.40 -9.82
N LEU A 290 -2.63 -27.52 -9.65
CA LEU A 290 -2.60 -26.23 -10.35
C LEU A 290 -1.41 -26.09 -11.33
N LYS A 291 -0.65 -27.17 -11.59
CA LYS A 291 0.47 -27.18 -12.54
C LYS A 291 0.10 -27.65 -13.97
N THR A 292 -1.15 -27.51 -14.39
CA THR A 292 -1.53 -27.78 -15.79
C THR A 292 -2.20 -26.56 -16.38
N GLY A 293 -1.37 -25.75 -17.05
CA GLY A 293 -1.72 -24.62 -17.89
C GLY A 293 -0.51 -24.30 -18.75
N SER A 294 -0.06 -25.31 -19.52
CA SER A 294 0.84 -25.17 -20.67
C SER A 294 0.02 -25.00 -21.94
#